data_AF-A0A7W9A163-F1
#
_entry.id   AF-A0A7W9A163-F1
#
_cell.length_a   1.000
_cell.length_b   1.000
_cell.length_c   1.000
_cell.angle_alpha   90.00
_cell.angle_beta   90.00
_cell.angle_gamma   90.00
#
_symmetry.space_group_name_H-M   'P 1'
#
loop_
_entity.id
_entity.type
_entity.pdbx_description
1 polymer ?
#
loop_
_entity_poly.entity_id
_entity_poly.type
_entity_poly.pdbx_seq_one_letter_code
_entity_poly.pdbx_strand_id
1 'polypeptide(L)'
;MLNIKNPKAHALAVKVAERTGETLTDAVIHALEERLERTPERVRKKASMEELLVIVENIRRNLPPEFFEEEDPTAKFYDPETGLPA
;
A
#
# COMPACT_ATOMS: atom_id res chain seq x y z
N MET A 1 -7.92 -24.43 18.64
CA MET A 1 -6.82 -25.16 19.32
C MET A 1 -5.53 -24.42 19.02
N LEU A 2 -4.93 -23.78 20.04
CA LEU A 2 -3.71 -22.97 19.87
C LEU A 2 -2.48 -23.86 20.09
N ASN A 3 -1.79 -24.24 19.02
CA ASN A 3 -0.56 -25.03 19.10
C ASN A 3 0.65 -24.21 18.66
N ILE A 4 1.38 -23.66 19.63
CA ILE A 4 2.59 -22.86 19.36
C ILE A 4 3.80 -23.79 19.44
N LYS A 5 4.27 -24.27 18.27
CA LYS A 5 5.46 -25.15 18.19
C LYS A 5 6.80 -24.42 18.37
N ASN A 6 6.78 -23.08 18.33
CA ASN A 6 7.97 -22.28 18.51
C ASN A 6 8.16 -21.94 20.00
N PRO A 7 9.25 -22.39 20.65
CA PRO A 7 9.45 -22.20 22.09
C PRO A 7 9.56 -20.73 22.49
N LYS A 8 10.10 -19.87 21.62
CA LYS A 8 10.19 -18.42 21.85
C LYS A 8 8.81 -17.77 21.84
N ALA A 9 7.95 -18.15 20.89
CA ALA A 9 6.59 -17.62 20.82
C ALA A 9 5.77 -18.03 22.05
N HIS A 10 5.92 -19.28 22.51
CA HIS A 10 5.28 -19.74 23.75
C HIS A 10 5.75 -18.95 24.97
N ALA A 11 7.07 -18.76 25.14
CA ALA A 11 7.62 -17.99 26.25
C ALA A 11 7.18 -16.52 26.25
N LEU A 12 7.02 -15.92 25.06
CA LEU A 12 6.48 -14.56 24.95
C LEU A 12 5.01 -14.50 25.34
N ALA A 13 4.19 -15.44 24.86
CA ALA A 13 2.77 -15.51 25.21
C ALA A 13 2.57 -15.67 26.73
N VAL A 14 3.37 -16.53 27.38
CA VAL A 14 3.34 -16.70 28.85
C VAL A 14 3.64 -15.39 29.56
N LYS A 15 4.71 -14.68 29.15
CA LYS A 15 5.07 -13.39 29.76
C LYS A 15 3.99 -12.32 29.58
N VAL A 16 3.28 -12.32 28.45
CA VAL A 16 2.17 -11.39 28.23
C VAL A 16 1.02 -11.75 29.18
N ALA A 17 0.59 -13.01 29.19
CA ALA A 17 -0.47 -13.51 30.07
C ALA A 17 -0.20 -13.22 31.55
N GLU A 18 1.03 -13.45 32.03
CA GLU A 18 1.43 -13.15 33.41
C GLU A 18 1.34 -11.66 33.75
N ARG A 19 1.65 -10.78 32.78
CA ARG A 19 1.62 -9.32 32.98
C ARG A 19 0.22 -8.75 32.89
N THR A 20 -0.64 -9.33 32.07
CA THR A 20 -2.02 -8.85 31.83
C THR A 20 -3.04 -9.55 32.74
N GLY A 21 -2.69 -10.68 33.35
CA GLY A 21 -3.62 -11.49 34.14
C GLY A 21 -4.60 -12.30 33.28
N GLU A 22 -4.31 -12.43 31.98
CA GLU A 22 -5.16 -13.09 30.99
C GLU A 22 -4.83 -14.58 30.84
N THR A 23 -5.73 -15.33 30.18
CA THR A 23 -5.36 -16.68 29.74
C THR A 23 -4.33 -16.61 28.63
N LEU A 24 -3.55 -17.68 28.43
CA LEU A 24 -2.55 -17.75 27.35
C LEU A 24 -3.19 -17.53 25.96
N THR A 25 -4.44 -17.94 25.79
CA THR A 25 -5.19 -17.75 24.54
C THR A 25 -5.56 -16.29 24.35
N ASP A 26 -6.13 -15.65 25.38
CA ASP A 26 -6.58 -14.25 25.30
C ASP A 26 -5.38 -13.31 25.13
N ALA A 27 -4.29 -13.54 25.87
CA ALA A 27 -3.04 -12.81 25.72
C ALA A 27 -2.50 -12.85 24.28
N VAL A 28 -2.65 -13.98 23.59
CA VAL A 28 -2.23 -14.13 22.18
C VAL A 28 -3.21 -13.43 21.24
N ILE A 29 -4.52 -13.57 21.46
CA ILE A 29 -5.55 -12.91 20.65
C ILE A 29 -5.38 -11.39 20.73
N HIS A 30 -5.37 -10.83 21.94
CA HIS A 30 -5.25 -9.39 22.14
C HIS A 30 -3.93 -8.84 21.61
N ALA A 31 -2.80 -9.53 21.81
CA ALA A 31 -1.52 -9.10 21.25
C ALA A 31 -1.50 -9.09 19.71
N LEU A 32 -2.23 -10.01 19.06
CA LEU A 32 -2.38 -10.04 17.61
C LEU A 32 -3.30 -8.92 17.12
N GLU A 33 -4.43 -8.69 17.80
CA GLU A 33 -5.36 -7.61 17.51
C GLU A 33 -4.67 -6.24 17.64
N GLU A 34 -3.99 -5.97 18.76
CA GLU A 34 -3.20 -4.76 18.93
C GLU A 34 -2.16 -4.58 17.82
N ARG A 35 -1.54 -5.67 17.38
CA ARG A 35 -0.53 -5.61 16.31
C ARG A 35 -1.17 -5.30 14.95
N LEU A 36 -2.35 -5.83 14.68
CA LEU A 36 -3.12 -5.54 13.46
C LEU A 36 -3.60 -4.09 13.45
N GLU A 37 -4.06 -3.57 14.59
CA GLU A 37 -4.44 -2.15 14.71
C GLU A 37 -3.25 -1.21 14.47
N ARG A 38 -2.07 -1.54 15.01
CA ARG A 38 -0.83 -0.77 14.79
C ARG A 38 -0.22 -0.98 13.42
N THR A 39 -0.58 -2.05 12.73
CA THR A 39 -0.06 -2.42 11.41
C THR A 39 -1.23 -2.59 10.45
N PRO A 40 -2.03 -1.53 10.21
CA PRO A 40 -3.15 -1.64 9.30
C PRO A 40 -2.61 -2.10 7.95
N GLU A 41 -3.36 -2.98 7.28
CA GLU A 41 -3.05 -3.37 5.93
C GLU A 41 -2.77 -2.10 5.12
N ARG A 42 -1.68 -2.07 4.35
CA ARG A 42 -1.47 -1.00 3.37
C ARG A 42 -2.60 -1.15 2.37
N VAL A 43 -3.74 -0.54 2.66
CA VAL A 43 -4.79 -0.34 1.69
C VAL A 43 -4.08 0.45 0.59
N ARG A 44 -3.80 -0.21 -0.54
CA ARG A 44 -3.66 0.51 -1.80
C ARG A 44 -5.03 1.12 -2.01
N LYS A 45 -5.31 2.25 -1.34
CA LYS A 45 -6.51 3.04 -1.58
C LYS A 45 -6.43 3.31 -3.07
N LYS A 46 -7.35 2.73 -3.83
CA LYS A 46 -7.58 3.20 -5.19
C LYS A 46 -7.88 4.68 -5.00
N ALA A 47 -7.07 5.54 -5.63
CA ALA A 47 -7.34 6.96 -5.59
C ALA A 47 -8.79 7.17 -6.03
N SER A 48 -9.53 7.95 -5.25
CA SER A 48 -10.86 8.41 -5.66
C SER A 48 -10.74 9.18 -6.98
N MET A 49 -11.84 9.25 -7.72
CA MET A 49 -11.88 10.05 -8.94
C MET A 49 -11.55 11.52 -8.63
N GLU A 50 -12.01 12.01 -7.49
CA GLU A 50 -11.72 13.36 -6.99
C GLU A 50 -10.22 13.59 -6.78
N GLU A 51 -9.51 12.65 -6.15
CA GLU A 51 -8.05 12.74 -5.95
C GLU A 51 -7.29 12.71 -7.29
N LEU A 52 -7.73 11.88 -8.24
CA LEU A 52 -7.13 11.82 -9.58
C LEU A 52 -7.36 13.12 -10.35
N LEU A 53 -8.55 13.72 -10.27
CA LEU A 53 -8.86 14.99 -10.93
C LEU A 53 -8.01 16.14 -10.37
N VAL A 54 -7.76 16.16 -9.05
CA VAL A 54 -6.85 17.15 -8.44
C VAL A 54 -5.44 17.03 -9.01
N ILE A 55 -4.94 15.81 -9.21
CA ILE A 55 -3.62 15.58 -9.82
C ILE A 55 -3.61 16.08 -11.27
N VAL A 56 -4.63 15.73 -12.06
CA VAL A 56 -4.75 16.17 -13.46
C VAL A 56 -4.77 17.70 -13.56
N GLU A 57 -5.56 18.37 -12.71
CA GLU A 57 -5.65 19.83 -12.69
C GLU A 57 -4.32 20.48 -12.32
N ASN A 58 -3.62 19.92 -11.32
CA ASN A 58 -2.29 20.40 -10.95
C ASN A 58 -1.28 20.25 -12.08
N ILE A 59 -1.31 19.14 -12.83
CA ILE A 59 -0.42 18.93 -13.98
C ILE A 59 -0.75 19.96 -15.08
N ARG A 60 -2.04 20.14 -15.41
CA ARG A 60 -2.48 21.11 -16.43
C ARG A 60 -2.11 22.55 -16.12
N ARG A 61 -2.11 22.94 -14.84
CA ARG A 61 -1.72 24.29 -14.42
C ARG A 61 -0.23 24.58 -14.61
N ASN A 62 0.60 23.55 -14.52
CA ASN A 62 2.06 23.70 -14.45
C ASN A 62 2.79 23.30 -15.75
N LEU A 63 2.08 22.72 -16.72
CA LEU A 63 2.65 22.35 -18.01
C LEU A 63 2.11 23.24 -19.14
N PRO A 64 2.93 23.53 -20.16
CA PRO A 64 2.48 24.24 -21.36
C PRO A 64 1.34 23.46 -22.08
N PRO A 65 0.35 24.14 -22.69
CA PRO A 65 -0.75 23.49 -23.42
C PRO A 65 -0.28 22.48 -24.47
N GLU A 66 0.84 22.76 -25.14
CA GLU A 66 1.46 21.94 -26.18
C GLU A 66 1.80 20.53 -25.68
N PHE A 67 2.02 20.37 -24.37
CA PHE A 67 2.27 19.06 -23.75
C PHE A 67 1.07 18.11 -23.86
N PHE A 68 -0.14 18.63 -24.03
CA PHE A 68 -1.38 17.86 -24.10
C PHE A 68 -1.97 17.78 -25.51
N GLU A 69 -1.32 18.38 -26.51
CA GLU A 69 -1.79 18.43 -27.90
C GLU A 69 -1.34 17.21 -28.71
N GLU A 70 -0.26 16.54 -28.33
CA GLU A 70 0.18 15.28 -28.96
C GLU A 70 -0.65 14.09 -28.42
N GLU A 71 -1.46 13.46 -29.29
CA GLU A 71 -2.21 12.23 -28.96
C GLU A 71 -1.28 11.05 -28.61
N ASP A 72 -0.09 11.00 -29.23
CA ASP A 72 0.95 10.02 -28.93
C ASP A 72 2.25 10.75 -28.54
N PRO A 73 2.63 10.75 -27.25
CA PRO A 73 3.84 11.41 -26.77
C PRO A 73 5.12 10.75 -27.28
N THR A 74 5.01 9.62 -27.98
CA THR A 74 6.12 8.90 -28.59
C THR A 74 6.23 9.09 -30.11
N ALA A 75 5.26 9.72 -30.76
CA ALA A 75 5.22 9.87 -32.23
C ALA A 75 6.50 10.51 -32.80
N LYS A 76 7.09 11.48 -32.08
CA LYS A 76 8.35 12.15 -32.47
C LYS A 76 9.60 11.24 -32.46
N PHE A 77 9.52 10.07 -31.85
CA PHE A 77 10.64 9.12 -31.77
C PHE A 77 10.61 8.09 -32.89
N TYR A 78 9.58 8.09 -33.74
CA TYR A 78 9.42 7.15 -34.84
C TYR A 78 9.23 7.90 -36.15
N ASP A 79 9.84 7.39 -37.21
CA ASP A 79 9.62 7.88 -38.56
C ASP A 79 8.17 7.58 -39.00
N PRO A 80 7.41 8.57 -39.52
CA PRO A 80 5.99 8.40 -39.79
C PRO A 80 5.67 7.50 -41.00
N GLU A 81 6.63 7.27 -41.90
CA GLU A 81 6.43 6.42 -43.07
C GLU A 81 6.80 4.96 -42.79
N THR A 82 7.84 4.74 -41.99
CA THR A 82 8.40 3.41 -41.72
C THR A 82 8.04 2.85 -40.35
N GLY A 83 7.64 3.70 -39.40
CA GLY A 83 7.32 3.32 -38.02
C GLY A 83 8.52 2.84 -37.20
N LEU A 84 9.74 3.03 -37.70
CA LEU A 84 10.98 2.66 -37.02
C LEU A 84 11.50 3.83 -36.18
N PRO A 85 12.31 3.58 -35.12
CA PRO A 85 12.92 4.65 -34.35
C PRO A 85 13.73 5.60 -35.26
N ALA A 86 13.49 6.90 -35.11
CA ALA A 86 14.19 7.96 -35.82
C ALA A 86 15.63 8.19 -35.31
#